data_AF-A0A940IB92-F1
#
_entry.id   AF-A0A940IB92-F1
#
_cell.length_a   1.000
_cell.length_b   1.000
_cell.length_c   1.000
_cell.angle_alpha   90.00
_cell.angle_beta   90.00
_cell.angle_gamma   90.00
#
_symmetry.space_group_name_H-M   'P 1'
#
loop_
_entity.id
_entity.type
_entity.pdbx_description
1 polymer ?
#
loop_
_entity_poly.entity_id
_entity_poly.type
_entity_poly.pdbx_seq_one_letter_code
_entity_poly.pdbx_strand_id
1 'polypeptide(L)'
;MAENKTITPLAHREFAAQYFNNVWDLLEKENRTEEDNERMVHLCHASFLHWTEVENHTAEHLSIGYWQLSRVYVTIGKPEIALEYAKKCIEISEKGGLTPFYLGYAFEALARAYYQLHLIPEAKAAFKKAYSLAKQVEPSDHQELLIKDLETMM
;
A
#
# COMPACT_ATOMS: atom_id res chain seq x y z
N MET A 1 15.59 35.20 -10.66
CA MET A 1 15.94 33.77 -10.81
C MET A 1 15.67 33.12 -9.48
N ALA A 2 14.66 32.25 -9.39
CA ALA A 2 14.41 31.52 -8.15
C ALA A 2 15.58 30.55 -7.94
N GLU A 3 16.20 30.58 -6.75
CA GLU A 3 17.14 29.54 -6.34
C GLU A 3 16.44 28.19 -6.49
N ASN A 4 16.96 27.35 -7.40
CA ASN A 4 16.46 26.00 -7.56
C ASN A 4 16.89 25.22 -6.32
N LYS A 5 16.08 25.25 -5.26
CA LYS A 5 16.32 24.49 -4.04
C LYS A 5 16.08 23.01 -4.36
N THR A 6 17.15 22.33 -4.75
CA THR A 6 17.12 20.87 -4.93
C THR A 6 16.91 20.23 -3.57
N ILE A 7 15.85 19.43 -3.44
CA ILE A 7 15.61 18.60 -2.26
C ILE A 7 16.74 17.56 -2.19
N THR A 8 17.32 17.35 -1.02
CA THR A 8 18.42 16.39 -0.86
C THR A 8 17.89 14.95 -0.81
N PRO A 9 18.68 13.93 -1.18
CA PRO A 9 18.26 12.53 -1.07
C PRO A 9 17.85 12.12 0.36
N LEU A 10 18.48 12.71 1.37
CA LEU A 10 18.10 12.52 2.78
C LEU A 10 16.70 13.06 3.06
N ALA A 11 16.43 14.29 2.61
CA ALA A 11 15.11 14.92 2.78
C ALA A 11 14.00 14.12 2.06
N HIS A 12 14.29 13.53 0.89
CA HIS A 12 13.34 12.63 0.23
C HIS A 12 12.98 11.44 1.13
N ARG A 13 13.95 10.77 1.75
CA ARG A 13 13.66 9.65 2.68
C ARG A 13 12.87 10.09 3.89
N GLU A 14 13.22 11.23 4.49
CA GLU A 14 12.53 11.77 5.67
C GLU A 14 11.07 12.10 5.35
N PHE A 15 10.80 12.80 4.24
CA PHE A 15 9.44 13.11 3.83
C PHE A 15 8.65 11.85 3.45
N ALA A 16 9.27 10.89 2.76
CA ALA A 16 8.62 9.64 2.41
C ALA A 16 8.14 8.89 3.66
N ALA A 17 9.03 8.70 4.64
CA ALA A 17 8.70 8.04 5.90
C ALA A 17 7.68 8.83 6.72
N GLN A 18 7.85 10.15 6.84
CA GLN A 18 6.92 11.00 7.59
C GLN A 18 5.52 10.94 7.00
N TYR A 19 5.38 11.13 5.68
CA TYR A 19 4.07 11.13 5.04
C TYR A 19 3.43 9.74 5.02
N PHE A 20 4.23 8.67 4.89
CA PHE A 20 3.74 7.30 5.04
C PHE A 20 3.11 7.07 6.42
N ASN A 21 3.77 7.54 7.49
CA ASN A 21 3.27 7.41 8.86
C ASN A 21 2.02 8.27 9.10
N ASN A 22 2.00 9.51 8.61
CA ASN A 22 0.82 10.38 8.72
C ASN A 22 -0.42 9.81 8.02
N VAL A 23 -0.26 8.97 6.99
CA VAL A 23 -1.39 8.26 6.38
C VAL A 23 -2.02 7.27 7.37
N TRP A 24 -1.23 6.60 8.21
CA TRP A 24 -1.74 5.67 9.22
C TRP A 24 -2.56 6.39 10.30
N ASP A 25 -2.07 7.54 10.77
CA ASP A 25 -2.83 8.38 11.71
C ASP A 25 -4.22 8.73 11.16
N LEU A 26 -4.34 8.96 9.85
CA LEU A 26 -5.62 9.23 9.18
C LEU A 26 -6.44 7.97 8.94
N LEU A 27 -5.82 6.82 8.61
CA LEU A 27 -6.52 5.54 8.44
C LEU A 27 -7.18 5.09 9.75
N GLU A 28 -6.53 5.33 10.89
CA GLU A 28 -6.98 4.94 12.24
C GLU A 28 -7.95 5.95 12.88
N LYS A 29 -8.14 7.13 12.29
CA LYS A 29 -9.04 8.16 12.80
C LYS A 29 -10.52 7.73 12.66
N GLU A 30 -11.22 7.57 13.78
CA GLU A 30 -12.64 7.13 13.81
C GLU A 30 -13.61 8.10 13.09
N ASN A 31 -13.48 9.40 13.33
CA ASN A 31 -14.37 10.43 12.78
C ASN A 31 -13.66 11.21 11.65
N ARG A 32 -13.19 10.49 10.63
CA ARG A 32 -12.50 11.06 9.47
C ARG A 32 -13.47 11.89 8.61
N THR A 33 -13.11 13.14 8.34
CA THR A 33 -13.87 14.06 7.47
C THR A 33 -13.47 13.89 6.00
N GLU A 34 -14.20 14.54 5.08
CA GLU A 34 -13.79 14.58 3.67
C GLU A 34 -12.45 15.32 3.47
N GLU A 35 -12.18 16.37 4.24
CA GLU A 35 -10.88 17.06 4.20
C GLU A 35 -9.75 16.12 4.66
N ASP A 36 -9.99 15.30 5.68
CA ASP A 36 -9.04 14.27 6.10
C ASP A 36 -8.83 13.20 5.00
N ASN A 37 -9.89 12.80 4.28
CA ASN A 37 -9.80 11.86 3.16
C ASN A 37 -8.93 12.43 2.03
N GLU A 38 -9.17 13.68 1.64
CA GLU A 38 -8.35 14.39 0.63
C GLU A 38 -6.90 14.51 1.10
N ARG A 39 -6.68 14.88 2.36
CA ARG A 39 -5.33 14.99 2.94
C ARG A 39 -4.61 13.64 2.93
N MET A 40 -5.30 12.55 3.25
CA MET A 40 -4.76 11.19 3.23
C MET A 40 -4.29 10.79 1.83
N VAL A 41 -5.08 11.09 0.80
CA VAL A 41 -4.69 10.86 -0.60
C VAL A 41 -3.44 11.66 -0.94
N HIS A 42 -3.40 12.95 -0.61
CA HIS A 42 -2.24 13.79 -0.89
C HIS A 42 -0.97 13.31 -0.18
N LEU A 43 -1.08 12.91 1.09
CA LEU A 43 0.05 12.36 1.85
C LEU A 43 0.57 11.06 1.24
N CYS A 44 -0.33 10.15 0.86
CA CYS A 44 0.07 8.86 0.31
C CYS A 44 0.78 9.02 -1.05
N HIS A 45 0.28 9.88 -1.93
CA HIS A 45 0.95 10.21 -3.19
C HIS A 45 2.28 10.95 -2.98
N ALA A 46 2.34 11.90 -2.04
CA ALA A 46 3.58 12.59 -1.72
C ALA A 46 4.64 11.63 -1.16
N SER A 47 4.24 10.71 -0.27
CA SER A 47 5.09 9.64 0.24
C SER A 47 5.65 8.79 -0.90
N PHE A 48 4.77 8.31 -1.79
CA PHE A 48 5.17 7.51 -2.95
C PHE A 48 6.16 8.24 -3.85
N LEU A 49 5.87 9.50 -4.18
CA LEU A 49 6.76 10.34 -5.00
C LEU A 49 8.13 10.51 -4.33
N HIS A 50 8.16 10.84 -3.04
CA HIS A 50 9.43 11.01 -2.34
C HIS A 50 10.24 9.71 -2.31
N TRP A 51 9.61 8.54 -2.17
CA TRP A 51 10.30 7.27 -2.29
C TRP A 51 10.89 7.04 -3.68
N THR A 52 10.18 7.40 -4.76
CA THR A 52 10.68 7.22 -6.13
C THR A 52 11.85 8.13 -6.48
N GLU A 53 12.01 9.24 -5.77
CA GLU A 53 13.14 10.17 -5.92
C GLU A 53 14.38 9.77 -5.09
N VAL A 54 14.28 8.72 -4.26
CA VAL A 54 15.45 8.17 -3.57
C VAL A 54 16.30 7.38 -4.58
N GLU A 55 17.56 7.79 -4.76
CA GLU A 55 18.50 7.23 -5.76
C GLU A 55 18.56 5.69 -5.79
N ASN A 56 18.47 5.07 -4.61
CA ASN A 56 18.55 3.61 -4.45
C ASN A 56 17.23 2.99 -3.97
N HIS A 57 16.08 3.55 -4.34
CA HIS A 57 14.80 2.90 -4.06
C HIS A 57 14.72 1.54 -4.75
N THR A 58 13.97 0.63 -4.16
CA THR A 58 13.87 -0.78 -4.60
C THR A 58 12.43 -1.11 -4.97
N ALA A 59 12.23 -2.28 -5.58
CA ALA A 59 10.88 -2.80 -5.82
C ALA A 59 10.07 -2.95 -4.52
N GLU A 60 10.72 -3.17 -3.36
CA GLU A 60 10.05 -3.20 -2.06
C GLU A 60 9.42 -1.86 -1.69
N HIS A 61 10.16 -0.76 -1.88
CA HIS A 61 9.67 0.59 -1.62
C HIS A 61 8.44 0.90 -2.50
N LEU A 62 8.49 0.51 -3.79
CA LEU A 62 7.38 0.71 -4.72
C LEU A 62 6.18 -0.19 -4.39
N SER A 63 6.42 -1.45 -4.01
CA SER A 63 5.39 -2.39 -3.59
C SER A 63 4.62 -1.87 -2.37
N ILE A 64 5.32 -1.44 -1.32
CA ILE A 64 4.73 -0.85 -0.11
C ILE A 64 3.89 0.38 -0.47
N GLY A 65 4.42 1.26 -1.31
CA GLY A 65 3.72 2.48 -1.71
C GLY A 65 2.44 2.22 -2.53
N TYR A 66 2.48 1.28 -3.49
CA TYR A 66 1.28 0.89 -4.23
C TYR A 66 0.26 0.17 -3.35
N TRP A 67 0.70 -0.64 -2.40
CA TRP A 67 -0.18 -1.24 -1.40
C TRP A 67 -0.90 -0.18 -0.56
N GLN A 68 -0.18 0.81 -0.02
CA GLN A 68 -0.79 1.88 0.78
C GLN A 68 -1.75 2.74 -0.07
N LEU A 69 -1.41 3.04 -1.33
CA LEU A 69 -2.32 3.73 -2.24
C LEU A 69 -3.61 2.94 -2.45
N SER A 70 -3.52 1.63 -2.69
CA SER A 70 -4.69 0.77 -2.80
C SER A 70 -5.54 0.80 -1.53
N ARG A 71 -4.90 0.70 -0.35
CA ARG A 71 -5.58 0.78 0.95
C ARG A 71 -6.31 2.10 1.14
N VAL A 72 -5.67 3.24 0.84
CA VAL A 72 -6.25 4.58 0.93
C VAL A 72 -7.48 4.69 0.02
N TYR A 73 -7.38 4.26 -1.24
CA TYR A 73 -8.50 4.35 -2.18
C TYR A 73 -9.67 3.44 -1.83
N VAL A 74 -9.44 2.25 -1.28
CA VAL A 74 -10.53 1.44 -0.70
C VAL A 74 -11.20 2.19 0.44
N THR A 75 -10.39 2.73 1.37
CA THR A 75 -10.90 3.37 2.58
C THR A 75 -11.80 4.58 2.28
N ILE A 76 -11.54 5.30 1.20
CA ILE A 76 -12.36 6.45 0.77
C ILE A 76 -13.47 6.08 -0.24
N GLY A 77 -13.77 4.78 -0.41
CA GLY A 77 -14.86 4.32 -1.28
C GLY A 77 -14.60 4.50 -2.77
N LYS A 78 -13.35 4.37 -3.22
CA LYS A 78 -12.93 4.42 -4.64
C LYS A 78 -12.26 3.12 -5.07
N PRO A 79 -12.98 1.98 -5.03
CA PRO A 79 -12.37 0.67 -5.17
C PRO A 79 -11.85 0.36 -6.59
N GLU A 80 -12.35 1.04 -7.63
CA GLU A 80 -11.82 0.93 -9.00
C GLU A 80 -10.37 1.44 -9.06
N ILE A 81 -10.10 2.58 -8.43
CA ILE A 81 -8.75 3.15 -8.36
C ILE A 81 -7.86 2.26 -7.47
N ALA A 82 -8.42 1.76 -6.36
CA ALA A 82 -7.69 0.83 -5.50
C ALA A 82 -7.27 -0.45 -6.25
N LEU A 83 -8.12 -0.96 -7.13
CA LEU A 83 -7.84 -2.14 -7.95
C LEU A 83 -6.68 -1.90 -8.91
N GLU A 84 -6.59 -0.70 -9.51
CA GLU A 84 -5.46 -0.34 -10.37
C GLU A 84 -4.14 -0.36 -9.59
N TYR A 85 -4.10 0.22 -8.40
CA TYR A 85 -2.91 0.22 -7.56
C TYR A 85 -2.56 -1.17 -7.01
N ALA A 86 -3.55 -1.99 -6.66
CA ALA A 86 -3.33 -3.38 -6.27
C ALA A 86 -2.65 -4.18 -7.40
N LYS A 87 -3.10 -4.01 -8.65
CA LYS A 87 -2.49 -4.66 -9.82
C LYS A 87 -1.04 -4.21 -10.04
N LYS A 88 -0.77 -2.90 -9.89
CA LYS A 88 0.62 -2.37 -9.95
C LYS A 88 1.49 -2.93 -8.83
N CYS A 89 0.94 -3.08 -7.63
CA CYS A 89 1.62 -3.70 -6.50
C CYS A 89 2.02 -5.15 -6.80
N ILE A 90 1.13 -5.94 -7.39
CA ILE A 90 1.44 -7.32 -7.83
C ILE A 90 2.53 -7.30 -8.90
N GLU A 91 2.35 -6.49 -9.94
CA GLU A 91 3.29 -6.41 -11.06
C GLU A 91 4.71 -6.06 -10.61
N ILE A 92 4.87 -5.05 -9.75
CA ILE A 92 6.19 -4.65 -9.26
C ILE A 92 6.80 -5.71 -8.34
N SER A 93 5.97 -6.38 -7.54
CA SER A 93 6.42 -7.40 -6.59
C SER A 93 6.89 -8.66 -7.33
N GLU A 94 6.19 -9.06 -8.39
CA GLU A 94 6.58 -10.19 -9.25
C GLU A 94 7.83 -9.86 -10.06
N LYS A 95 7.88 -8.71 -10.74
CA LYS A 95 9.04 -8.29 -11.54
C LYS A 95 10.29 -8.09 -10.69
N GLY A 96 10.12 -7.59 -9.46
CA GLY A 96 11.19 -7.40 -8.50
C GLY A 96 11.67 -8.70 -7.83
N GLY A 97 10.98 -9.83 -8.05
CA GLY A 97 11.29 -11.08 -7.36
C GLY A 97 11.15 -10.97 -5.84
N LEU A 98 10.19 -10.16 -5.37
CA LEU A 98 10.02 -9.90 -3.94
C LEU A 98 9.56 -11.15 -3.19
N THR A 99 9.85 -11.14 -1.89
CA THR A 99 9.52 -12.25 -1.00
C THR A 99 7.99 -12.47 -0.92
N PRO A 100 7.55 -13.66 -0.45
CA PRO A 100 6.12 -13.95 -0.25
C PRO A 100 5.39 -12.93 0.63
N PHE A 101 6.10 -12.21 1.50
CA PHE A 101 5.53 -11.16 2.34
C PHE A 101 4.94 -10.01 1.50
N TYR A 102 5.73 -9.44 0.59
CA TYR A 102 5.28 -8.34 -0.28
C TYR A 102 4.20 -8.78 -1.26
N LEU A 103 4.36 -9.96 -1.86
CA LEU A 103 3.33 -10.54 -2.73
C LEU A 103 2.04 -10.80 -1.96
N GLY A 104 2.13 -11.26 -0.71
CA GLY A 104 0.99 -11.49 0.17
C GLY A 104 0.17 -10.21 0.38
N TYR A 105 0.82 -9.10 0.71
CA TYR A 105 0.17 -7.79 0.82
C TYR A 105 -0.38 -7.25 -0.51
N ALA A 106 0.30 -7.52 -1.63
CA ALA A 106 -0.21 -7.16 -2.95
C ALA A 106 -1.54 -7.87 -3.27
N PHE A 107 -1.64 -9.17 -2.91
CA PHE A 107 -2.88 -9.93 -3.05
C PHE A 107 -3.94 -9.59 -1.98
N GLU A 108 -3.55 -9.13 -0.79
CA GLU A 108 -4.46 -8.55 0.21
C GLU A 108 -5.15 -7.30 -0.34
N ALA A 109 -4.38 -6.35 -0.87
CA ALA A 109 -4.92 -5.15 -1.53
C ALA A 109 -5.87 -5.51 -2.68
N LEU A 110 -5.50 -6.49 -3.52
CA LEU A 110 -6.33 -6.97 -4.62
C LEU A 110 -7.66 -7.54 -4.13
N ALA A 111 -7.61 -8.41 -3.11
CA ALA A 111 -8.79 -9.01 -2.52
C ALA A 111 -9.73 -7.95 -1.93
N ARG A 112 -9.18 -6.91 -1.31
CA ARG A 112 -9.95 -5.84 -0.67
C ARG A 112 -10.65 -4.96 -1.70
N ALA A 113 -9.95 -4.61 -2.78
CA ALA A 113 -10.54 -3.87 -3.89
C ALA A 113 -11.67 -4.68 -4.55
N TYR A 114 -11.47 -5.97 -4.83
CA TYR A 114 -12.52 -6.82 -5.39
C TYR A 114 -13.73 -6.97 -4.47
N TYR A 115 -13.51 -7.08 -3.16
CA TYR A 115 -14.60 -7.19 -2.20
C TYR A 115 -15.51 -5.94 -2.24
N GLN A 116 -14.91 -4.74 -2.24
CA GLN A 116 -15.65 -3.49 -2.35
C GLN A 116 -16.35 -3.29 -3.70
N LEU A 117 -15.82 -3.90 -4.77
CA LEU A 117 -16.48 -3.95 -6.09
C LEU A 117 -17.59 -5.00 -6.18
N HIS A 118 -17.88 -5.73 -5.09
CA HIS A 118 -18.81 -6.86 -5.06
C HIS A 118 -18.45 -8.02 -6.01
N LEU A 119 -17.17 -8.12 -6.39
CA LEU A 119 -16.60 -9.21 -7.19
C LEU A 119 -16.13 -10.34 -6.26
N ILE A 120 -17.10 -10.97 -5.60
CA ILE A 120 -16.86 -11.91 -4.49
C ILE A 120 -16.02 -13.14 -4.89
N PRO A 121 -16.22 -13.78 -6.07
CA PRO A 121 -15.37 -14.89 -6.49
C PRO A 121 -13.88 -14.49 -6.62
N GLU A 122 -13.62 -13.33 -7.22
CA GLU A 122 -12.29 -12.77 -7.43
C GLU A 122 -11.65 -12.38 -6.09
N ALA A 123 -12.41 -11.74 -5.20
CA ALA A 123 -11.96 -11.41 -3.85
C ALA A 123 -11.52 -12.67 -3.08
N LYS A 124 -12.31 -13.75 -3.14
CA LYS A 124 -11.97 -15.03 -2.50
C LYS A 124 -10.75 -15.69 -3.11
N ALA A 125 -10.57 -15.60 -4.43
CA ALA A 125 -9.39 -16.14 -5.11
C ALA A 125 -8.12 -15.39 -4.70
N ALA A 126 -8.17 -14.05 -4.68
CA ALA A 126 -7.06 -13.21 -4.24
C ALA A 126 -6.75 -13.43 -2.75
N PHE A 127 -7.76 -13.53 -1.88
CA PHE A 127 -7.59 -13.83 -0.46
C PHE A 127 -6.87 -15.18 -0.24
N LYS A 128 -7.30 -16.24 -0.94
CA LYS A 128 -6.66 -17.55 -0.85
C LYS A 128 -5.19 -17.49 -1.27
N LYS A 129 -4.88 -16.72 -2.30
CA LYS A 129 -3.51 -16.51 -2.76
C LYS A 129 -2.68 -15.76 -1.72
N ALA A 130 -3.19 -14.66 -1.17
CA ALA A 130 -2.54 -13.90 -0.09
C ALA A 130 -2.27 -14.79 1.13
N TYR A 131 -3.27 -15.55 1.57
CA TYR A 131 -3.14 -16.46 2.71
C TYR A 131 -2.13 -17.59 2.46
N SER A 132 -2.09 -18.14 1.25
CA SER A 132 -1.09 -19.14 0.86
C SER A 132 0.33 -18.58 0.83
N LEU A 133 0.50 -17.30 0.49
CA LEU A 133 1.79 -16.61 0.51
C LEU A 133 2.21 -16.28 1.95
N ALA A 134 1.26 -15.83 2.79
CA ALA A 134 1.51 -15.58 4.20
C ALA A 134 2.09 -16.82 4.90
N LYS A 135 1.57 -18.02 4.61
CA LYS A 135 2.10 -19.30 5.14
C LYS A 135 3.52 -19.65 4.69
N GLN A 136 4.04 -19.01 3.64
CA GLN A 136 5.41 -19.21 3.16
C GLN A 136 6.39 -18.19 3.76
N VAL A 137 5.89 -17.16 4.44
CA VAL A 137 6.73 -16.24 5.20
C VAL A 137 7.25 -16.96 6.43
N GLU A 138 8.53 -16.78 6.77
CA GLU A 138 9.10 -17.35 7.99
C GLU A 138 8.28 -16.87 9.21
N PRO A 139 7.94 -17.76 10.16
CA PRO A 139 7.22 -17.40 11.36
C PRO A 139 7.91 -16.26 12.10
N SER A 140 7.27 -15.10 12.05
CA SER A 140 7.76 -13.82 12.56
C SER A 140 6.57 -12.89 12.74
N ASP A 141 6.76 -11.80 13.48
CA ASP A 141 5.75 -10.74 13.66
C ASP A 141 5.16 -10.27 12.32
N HIS A 142 5.94 -10.29 11.24
CA HIS A 142 5.50 -9.95 9.89
C HIS A 142 4.47 -10.92 9.30
N GLN A 143 4.62 -12.23 9.54
CA GLN A 143 3.64 -13.23 9.11
C GLN A 143 2.31 -13.04 9.86
N GLU A 144 2.38 -12.82 11.18
CA GLU A 144 1.21 -12.64 12.02
C GLU A 144 0.44 -11.36 11.64
N LEU A 145 1.14 -10.27 11.33
CA LEU A 145 0.54 -9.03 10.85
C LEU A 145 -0.24 -9.23 9.55
N LEU A 146 0.35 -9.89 8.55
CA LEU A 146 -0.34 -10.13 7.28
C LEU A 146 -1.58 -11.01 7.45
N ILE A 147 -1.51 -12.05 8.30
CA ILE A 147 -2.68 -12.90 8.58
C ILE A 147 -3.77 -12.09 9.28
N LYS A 148 -3.41 -11.30 10.30
CA LYS A 148 -4.34 -10.43 11.02
C LYS A 148 -5.02 -9.43 10.08
N ASP A 149 -4.28 -8.81 9.19
CA ASP A 149 -4.84 -7.88 8.20
C ASP A 149 -5.82 -8.56 7.25
N LEU A 150 -5.52 -9.78 6.80
CA LEU A 150 -6.43 -10.59 6.00
C LEU A 150 -7.72 -10.92 6.75
N GLU A 151 -7.64 -11.20 8.05
CA GLU A 151 -8.82 -11.51 8.87
C GLU A 151 -9.78 -10.31 9.02
N THR A 152 -9.30 -9.07 8.89
CA THR A 152 -10.17 -7.86 8.90
C THR A 152 -11.04 -7.69 7.64
N MET A 153 -10.84 -8.54 6.62
CA MET A 153 -11.53 -8.42 5.33
C MET A 153 -12.81 -9.24 5.21
N MET A 154 -13.01 -10.23 6.09
CA MET A 154 -14.15 -11.14 6.08
C MET A 154 -15.11 -10.84 7.23
#